data_AF-A0A0G1UBU4-F1
#
_entry.id   AF-A0A0G1UBU4-F1
#
_cell.length_a   1.000
_cell.length_b   1.000
_cell.length_c   1.000
_cell.angle_alpha   90.00
_cell.angle_beta   90.00
_cell.angle_gamma   90.00
#
_symmetry.space_group_name_H-M   'P 1'
#
loop_
_entity.id
_entity.type
_entity.pdbx_description
1 polymer ?
#
loop_
_entity_poly.entity_id
_entity_poly.type
_entity_poly.pdbx_seq_one_letter_code
_entity_poly.pdbx_strand_id
1 'polypeptide(L)'
;MESFSDADAQKAVTMAVFHDLAEARSGDANFIEKHYVTQDDTRAVKDQFSGLDFGSDLEKLIEEYEARVTPVSRCVKDADSLQQIYTEWVLYWQGNKLAKMWFDSDFNDRVPGMFTASAKKLALSLKDSHPNEWWWSQFMDNDAAKDLNKLLGQKTKNSV
;
A
#
# COMPACT_ATOMS: atom_id res chain seq x y z
N MET A 1 -2.90 1.51 19.86
CA MET A 1 -3.12 1.99 18.49
C MET A 1 -3.13 3.49 18.55
N GLU A 2 -2.63 4.12 17.50
CA GLU A 2 -2.38 5.56 17.40
C GLU A 2 -3.70 6.32 17.58
N SER A 3 -3.67 7.43 18.32
CA SER A 3 -4.85 8.25 18.59
C SER A 3 -4.98 9.37 17.54
N PHE A 4 -5.29 8.99 16.30
CA PHE A 4 -5.52 9.94 15.21
C PHE A 4 -6.95 10.50 15.22
N SER A 5 -7.08 11.78 14.91
CA SER A 5 -8.37 12.44 14.66
C SER A 5 -8.88 12.18 13.24
N ASP A 6 -10.14 12.51 12.98
CA ASP A 6 -10.70 12.45 11.61
C ASP A 6 -9.94 13.37 10.63
N ALA A 7 -9.45 14.52 11.11
CA ALA A 7 -8.64 15.43 10.31
C ALA A 7 -7.27 14.81 9.97
N ASP A 8 -6.65 14.11 10.92
CA ASP A 8 -5.41 13.36 10.67
C ASP A 8 -5.63 12.26 9.65
N ALA A 9 -6.77 11.56 9.71
CA ALA A 9 -7.13 10.53 8.74
C ALA A 9 -7.32 11.10 7.32
N GLN A 10 -8.02 12.23 7.18
CA GLN A 10 -8.15 12.92 5.88
C GLN A 10 -6.81 13.38 5.32
N LYS A 11 -5.93 13.89 6.18
CA LYS A 11 -4.56 14.27 5.79
C LYS A 11 -3.76 13.04 5.37
N ALA A 12 -3.83 11.94 6.12
CA ALA A 12 -3.14 10.69 5.81
C ALA A 12 -3.57 10.12 4.44
N VAL A 13 -4.88 10.10 4.16
CA VAL A 13 -5.41 9.65 2.86
C VAL A 13 -4.92 10.55 1.73
N THR A 14 -5.02 11.87 1.90
CA THR A 14 -4.52 12.81 0.89
C THR A 14 -3.03 12.59 0.64
N MET A 15 -2.23 12.51 1.70
CA MET A 15 -0.79 12.29 1.59
C MET A 15 -0.48 10.96 0.88
N ALA A 16 -1.16 9.87 1.25
CA ALA A 16 -0.97 8.57 0.62
C ALA A 16 -1.28 8.58 -0.89
N VAL A 17 -2.32 9.32 -1.32
CA VAL A 17 -2.68 9.44 -2.74
C VAL A 17 -1.64 10.21 -3.54
N PHE A 18 -0.99 11.22 -2.95
CA PHE A 18 -0.15 12.15 -3.67
C PHE A 18 1.36 11.91 -3.54
N HIS A 19 1.81 11.09 -2.58
CA HIS A 19 3.24 11.02 -2.24
C HIS A 19 4.15 10.65 -3.42
N ASP A 20 3.77 9.65 -4.22
CA ASP A 20 4.53 9.20 -5.40
C ASP A 20 4.01 9.82 -6.71
N LEU A 21 3.18 10.87 -6.65
CA LEU A 21 2.58 11.41 -7.88
C LEU A 21 3.63 11.97 -8.87
N ALA A 22 4.81 12.35 -8.36
CA ALA A 22 5.97 12.78 -9.14
C ALA A 22 6.48 11.68 -10.10
N GLU A 23 6.32 10.40 -9.75
CA GLU A 23 6.73 9.25 -10.53
C GLU A 23 6.00 9.15 -11.88
N ALA A 24 4.85 9.84 -12.03
CA ALA A 24 4.21 9.99 -13.33
C ALA A 24 5.11 10.72 -14.37
N ARG A 25 6.12 11.46 -13.90
CA ARG A 25 7.10 12.16 -14.73
C ARG A 25 8.50 11.56 -14.63
N SER A 26 8.91 11.12 -13.44
CA SER A 26 10.25 10.56 -13.20
C SER A 26 10.35 9.05 -13.37
N GLY A 27 9.21 8.34 -13.47
CA GLY A 27 9.11 6.87 -13.39
C GLY A 27 9.16 6.37 -11.94
N ASP A 28 8.70 5.14 -11.69
CA ASP A 28 8.99 4.42 -10.44
C ASP A 28 10.37 3.79 -10.57
N ALA A 29 11.38 4.40 -9.95
CA ALA A 29 12.72 3.84 -9.96
C ALA A 29 12.76 2.61 -9.07
N ASN A 30 12.93 1.43 -9.66
CA ASN A 30 13.04 0.21 -8.87
C ASN A 30 14.36 0.15 -8.06
N PHE A 31 14.48 -0.85 -7.19
CA PHE A 31 15.67 -1.02 -6.33
C PHE A 31 17.00 -0.98 -7.10
N ILE A 32 17.06 -1.56 -8.30
CA ILE A 32 18.27 -1.58 -9.12
C ILE A 32 18.53 -0.18 -9.70
N GLU A 33 17.51 0.46 -10.24
CA GLU A 33 17.62 1.79 -10.87
C GLU A 33 18.09 2.86 -9.89
N LYS A 34 17.71 2.78 -8.61
CA LYS A 34 18.20 3.69 -7.55
C LYS A 34 19.73 3.70 -7.38
N HIS A 35 20.45 2.71 -7.92
CA HIS A 35 21.92 2.68 -7.90
C HIS A 35 22.57 3.35 -9.13
N TYR A 36 21.80 3.65 -10.18
CA TYR A 36 22.33 4.12 -11.46
C TYR A 36 21.67 5.40 -11.96
N VAL A 37 20.47 5.71 -11.47
CA VAL A 37 19.65 6.84 -11.89
C VAL A 37 19.47 7.80 -10.72
N THR A 38 19.53 9.10 -11.01
CA THR A 38 19.16 10.15 -10.07
C THR A 38 17.89 10.82 -10.58
N GLN A 39 16.79 10.67 -9.84
CA GLN A 39 15.52 11.34 -10.13
C GLN A 39 15.51 12.74 -9.48
N ASP A 40 14.92 13.70 -10.19
CA ASP A 40 14.73 15.08 -9.69
C ASP A 40 13.27 15.26 -9.28
N ASP A 41 12.86 14.55 -8.23
CA ASP A 41 11.47 14.53 -7.77
C ASP A 41 11.04 15.89 -7.24
N THR A 42 11.94 16.66 -6.64
CA THR A 42 11.67 18.05 -6.22
C THR A 42 11.23 18.90 -7.39
N ARG A 43 11.94 18.84 -8.52
CA ARG A 43 11.52 19.53 -9.73
C ARG A 43 10.24 18.95 -10.31
N ALA A 44 10.10 17.62 -10.33
CA ALA A 44 8.89 16.98 -10.85
C ALA A 44 7.63 17.44 -10.11
N VAL A 45 7.66 17.43 -8.76
CA VAL A 45 6.60 17.94 -7.88
C VAL A 45 6.26 19.39 -8.18
N LYS A 46 7.27 20.27 -8.20
CA LYS A 46 7.08 21.70 -8.47
C LYS A 46 6.46 21.95 -9.85
N ASP A 47 6.98 21.30 -10.87
CA ASP A 47 6.47 21.44 -12.23
C ASP A 47 5.08 20.79 -12.36
N GLN A 48 4.68 19.86 -11.48
CA GLN A 48 3.41 19.13 -11.53
C GLN A 48 2.26 19.91 -10.94
N PHE A 49 2.53 20.71 -9.90
CA PHE A 49 1.53 21.54 -9.26
C PHE A 49 1.59 23.01 -9.69
N SER A 50 2.52 23.36 -10.58
CA SER A 50 2.61 24.69 -11.17
C SER A 50 1.29 25.13 -11.81
N GLY A 51 0.80 26.31 -11.42
CA GLY A 51 -0.44 26.89 -11.94
C GLY A 51 -1.73 26.41 -11.25
N LEU A 52 -1.64 25.52 -10.26
CA LEU A 52 -2.78 25.18 -9.40
C LEU A 52 -2.86 26.14 -8.22
N ASP A 53 -4.06 26.68 -7.94
CA ASP A 53 -4.28 27.62 -6.83
C ASP A 53 -3.87 27.05 -5.46
N PHE A 54 -3.99 25.73 -5.28
CA PHE A 54 -3.63 25.00 -4.07
C PHE A 54 -2.31 24.22 -4.20
N GLY A 55 -1.52 24.45 -5.26
CA GLY A 55 -0.32 23.66 -5.56
C GLY A 55 0.70 23.69 -4.42
N SER A 56 0.89 24.85 -3.78
CA SER A 56 1.84 24.99 -2.67
C SER A 56 1.46 24.17 -1.42
N ASP A 57 0.17 23.83 -1.25
CA ASP A 57 -0.27 23.00 -0.13
C ASP A 57 0.07 21.53 -0.40
N LEU A 58 0.00 21.08 -1.65
CA LEU A 58 0.43 19.73 -2.05
C LEU A 58 1.95 19.59 -1.99
N GLU A 59 2.70 20.60 -2.43
CA GLU A 59 4.17 20.62 -2.31
C GLU A 59 4.59 20.41 -0.84
N LYS A 60 4.02 21.19 0.09
CA LYS A 60 4.28 21.04 1.54
C LYS A 60 3.85 19.68 2.08
N LEU A 61 2.75 19.13 1.57
CA LEU A 61 2.26 17.81 2.00
C LEU A 61 3.25 16.71 1.62
N ILE A 62 3.80 16.75 0.41
CA ILE A 62 4.83 15.81 -0.05
C ILE A 62 6.14 16.03 0.69
N GLU A 63 6.56 17.28 0.89
CA GLU A 63 7.74 17.60 1.72
C GLU A 63 7.62 17.02 3.14
N GLU A 64 6.43 17.11 3.76
CA GLU A 64 6.16 16.52 5.07
C GLU A 64 6.26 14.99 5.04
N TYR A 65 5.72 14.35 4.00
CA TYR A 65 5.84 12.90 3.78
C TYR A 65 7.31 12.47 3.70
N GLU A 66 8.10 13.14 2.86
CA GLU A 66 9.52 12.81 2.66
C GLU A 66 10.36 13.02 3.92
N ALA A 67 10.05 14.07 4.69
CA ALA A 67 10.75 14.35 5.95
C ALA A 67 10.45 13.32 7.06
N ARG A 68 9.28 12.66 7.03
CA ARG A 68 8.86 11.61 7.99
C ARG A 68 8.95 12.05 9.46
N VAL A 69 8.67 13.33 9.72
CA VAL A 69 8.81 13.94 11.05
C VAL A 69 7.51 13.92 11.86
N THR A 70 6.35 14.01 11.20
CA THR A 70 5.05 14.07 11.87
C THR A 70 4.50 12.67 12.13
N PRO A 71 3.63 12.49 13.14
CA PRO A 71 2.94 11.21 13.36
C PRO A 71 2.17 10.74 12.12
N VAL A 72 1.54 11.66 11.38
CA VAL A 72 0.79 11.34 10.16
C VAL A 72 1.72 10.89 9.03
N SER A 73 2.79 11.64 8.71
CA SER A 73 3.75 11.24 7.67
C SER A 73 4.40 9.88 7.93
N ARG A 74 4.75 9.61 9.19
CA ARG A 74 5.27 8.30 9.61
C ARG A 74 4.26 7.17 9.41
N CYS A 75 2.99 7.41 9.76
CA CYS A 75 1.92 6.45 9.54
C CYS A 75 1.72 6.16 8.05
N VAL A 76 1.75 7.20 7.20
CA VAL A 76 1.63 7.04 5.74
C VAL A 76 2.82 6.28 5.18
N LYS A 77 4.04 6.54 5.66
CA LYS A 77 5.24 5.80 5.22
C LYS A 77 5.21 4.32 5.61
N ASP A 78 4.70 4.03 6.81
CA ASP A 78 4.44 2.65 7.23
C ASP A 78 3.38 1.98 6.35
N ALA A 79 2.32 2.70 5.96
CA ALA A 79 1.27 2.19 5.09
C ALA A 79 1.78 1.88 3.67
N ASP A 80 2.58 2.77 3.09
CA ASP A 80 3.30 2.54 1.83
C ASP A 80 4.15 1.25 1.92
N SER A 81 4.96 1.13 2.97
CA SER A 81 5.78 -0.06 3.19
C SER A 81 4.97 -1.34 3.37
N LEU A 82 3.85 -1.29 4.10
CA LEU A 82 2.95 -2.43 4.28
C LEU A 82 2.30 -2.87 2.97
N GLN A 83 1.97 -1.94 2.08
CA GLN A 83 1.40 -2.25 0.78
C GLN A 83 2.37 -3.10 -0.05
N GLN A 84 3.66 -2.72 -0.06
CA GLN A 84 4.69 -3.47 -0.78
C GLN A 84 4.84 -4.88 -0.20
N ILE A 85 4.98 -4.99 1.13
CA ILE A 85 5.11 -6.26 1.86
C ILE A 85 3.90 -7.18 1.61
N TYR A 86 2.69 -6.62 1.58
CA TYR A 86 1.48 -7.40 1.28
C TYR A 86 1.48 -7.92 -0.15
N THR A 87 1.89 -7.09 -1.12
CA THR A 87 1.99 -7.49 -2.52
C THR A 87 2.97 -8.65 -2.69
N GLU A 88 4.13 -8.57 -2.04
CA GLU A 88 5.13 -9.65 -2.03
C GLU A 88 4.57 -10.94 -1.42
N TRP A 89 3.82 -10.84 -0.32
CA TRP A 89 3.18 -11.98 0.31
C TRP A 89 2.17 -12.68 -0.60
N VAL A 90 1.31 -11.91 -1.28
CA VAL A 90 0.33 -12.43 -2.24
C VAL A 90 1.05 -13.12 -3.40
N LEU A 91 2.08 -12.48 -3.97
CA LEU A 91 2.86 -13.06 -5.07
C LEU A 91 3.59 -14.34 -4.64
N TYR A 92 4.10 -14.39 -3.41
CA TYR A 92 4.68 -15.61 -2.87
C TYR A 92 3.67 -16.75 -2.78
N TRP A 93 2.45 -16.48 -2.29
CA TRP A 93 1.35 -17.45 -2.29
C TRP A 93 0.98 -17.96 -3.70
N GLN A 94 1.22 -17.16 -4.74
CA GLN A 94 1.06 -17.54 -6.15
C GLN A 94 2.27 -18.31 -6.72
N GLY A 95 3.28 -18.62 -5.90
CA GLY A 95 4.46 -19.40 -6.27
C GLY A 95 5.67 -18.58 -6.69
N ASN A 96 5.63 -17.24 -6.56
CA ASN A 96 6.78 -16.39 -6.89
C ASN A 96 7.87 -16.48 -5.82
N LYS A 97 8.96 -17.19 -6.14
CA LYS A 97 10.10 -17.38 -5.24
C LYS A 97 10.91 -16.09 -5.01
N LEU A 98 10.96 -15.19 -5.99
CA LEU A 98 11.65 -13.91 -5.82
C LEU A 98 10.87 -13.01 -4.84
N ALA A 99 9.54 -13.00 -4.94
CA ALA A 99 8.71 -12.28 -3.98
C ALA A 99 8.92 -12.78 -2.55
N LYS A 100 9.13 -14.08 -2.35
CA LYS A 100 9.53 -14.62 -1.03
C LYS A 100 10.85 -14.02 -0.53
N MET A 101 11.86 -13.94 -1.38
CA MET A 101 13.16 -13.41 -0.98
C MET A 101 13.06 -11.94 -0.55
N TRP A 102 12.31 -11.14 -1.31
CA TRP A 102 12.04 -9.74 -0.95
C TRP A 102 11.24 -9.62 0.35
N PHE A 103 10.16 -10.39 0.48
CA PHE A 103 9.35 -10.42 1.70
C PHE A 103 10.19 -10.77 2.94
N ASP A 104 11.02 -11.82 2.85
CA ASP A 104 11.88 -12.22 3.96
C ASP A 104 12.90 -11.11 4.32
N SER A 105 13.42 -10.37 3.34
CA SER A 105 14.31 -9.22 3.58
C SER A 105 13.57 -8.06 4.23
N ASP A 106 12.43 -7.61 3.67
CA ASP A 106 11.66 -6.50 4.23
C ASP A 106 11.14 -6.83 5.64
N PHE A 107 10.79 -8.10 5.92
CA PHE A 107 10.41 -8.52 7.27
C PHE A 107 11.55 -8.44 8.28
N ASN A 108 12.80 -8.67 7.85
CA ASN A 108 13.97 -8.59 8.72
C ASN A 108 14.52 -7.17 8.84
N ASP A 109 14.48 -6.38 7.76
CA ASP A 109 15.18 -5.09 7.67
C ASP A 109 14.23 -3.90 7.84
N ARG A 110 13.03 -3.96 7.26
CA ARG A 110 12.07 -2.84 7.23
C ARG A 110 11.09 -2.86 8.39
N VAL A 111 10.47 -4.02 8.68
CA VAL A 111 9.45 -4.16 9.73
C VAL A 111 9.93 -3.70 11.12
N PRO A 112 11.18 -4.00 11.58
CA PRO A 112 11.66 -3.50 12.87
C PRO A 112 11.70 -1.96 12.94
N GLY A 113 11.97 -1.32 11.80
CA GLY A 113 12.09 0.12 11.61
C GLY A 113 10.76 0.87 11.43
N MET A 114 9.62 0.18 11.33
CA MET A 114 8.30 0.83 11.23
C MET A 114 8.08 1.78 12.42
N PHE A 115 7.39 2.88 12.17
CA PHE A 115 7.23 3.95 13.14
C PHE A 115 6.09 3.69 14.13
N THR A 116 4.99 3.12 13.64
CA THR A 116 3.74 2.93 14.38
C THR A 116 3.63 1.53 14.96
N ALA A 117 2.94 1.42 16.11
CA ALA A 117 2.68 0.14 16.74
C ALA A 117 1.64 -0.66 15.93
N SER A 118 0.67 0.02 15.31
CA SER A 118 -0.30 -0.62 14.42
C SER A 118 0.36 -1.24 13.19
N ALA A 119 1.31 -0.55 12.54
CA ALA A 119 1.96 -1.12 11.36
C ALA A 119 2.77 -2.37 11.68
N LYS A 120 3.53 -2.36 12.79
CA LYS A 120 4.25 -3.56 13.26
C LYS A 120 3.29 -4.72 13.53
N LYS A 121 2.16 -4.44 14.19
CA LYS A 121 1.15 -5.46 14.46
C LYS A 121 0.56 -6.03 13.17
N LEU A 122 0.28 -5.19 12.18
CA LEU A 122 -0.23 -5.61 10.88
C LEU A 122 0.79 -6.47 10.13
N ALA A 123 2.06 -6.03 10.04
CA ALA A 123 3.13 -6.79 9.38
C ALA A 123 3.31 -8.18 10.01
N LEU A 124 3.35 -8.26 11.35
CA LEU A 124 3.47 -9.54 12.05
C LEU A 124 2.27 -10.46 11.79
N SER A 125 1.05 -9.91 11.76
CA SER A 125 -0.16 -10.69 11.49
C SER A 125 -0.23 -11.19 10.05
N LEU A 126 0.29 -10.40 9.11
CA LEU A 126 0.28 -10.70 7.68
C LEU A 126 1.09 -11.96 7.36
N LYS A 127 2.28 -12.11 7.96
CA LYS A 127 3.17 -13.27 7.76
C LYS A 127 2.52 -14.62 8.10
N ASP A 128 1.57 -14.62 9.02
CA ASP A 128 0.88 -15.83 9.47
C ASP A 128 -0.52 -15.98 8.84
N SER A 129 -0.90 -15.08 7.92
CA SER A 129 -2.22 -15.04 7.31
C SER A 129 -2.27 -15.71 5.93
N HIS A 130 -3.44 -16.26 5.59
CA HIS A 130 -3.75 -16.64 4.22
C HIS A 130 -4.39 -15.44 3.49
N PRO A 131 -3.76 -14.89 2.43
CA PRO A 131 -4.20 -13.62 1.83
C PRO A 131 -5.59 -13.67 1.17
N ASN A 132 -6.13 -14.87 0.93
CA ASN A 132 -7.44 -15.09 0.31
C ASN A 132 -8.53 -15.51 1.31
N GLU A 133 -8.21 -15.65 2.60
CA GLU A 133 -9.15 -16.15 3.61
C GLU A 133 -10.41 -15.29 3.72
N TRP A 134 -10.29 -13.98 3.50
CA TRP A 134 -11.38 -13.01 3.61
C TRP A 134 -12.56 -13.30 2.68
N TRP A 135 -12.31 -13.82 1.47
CA TRP A 135 -13.36 -14.24 0.54
C TRP A 135 -13.54 -15.76 0.49
N TRP A 136 -12.47 -16.52 0.72
CA TRP A 136 -12.52 -17.98 0.68
C TRP A 136 -13.50 -18.52 1.73
N SER A 137 -13.41 -18.02 2.96
CA SER A 137 -14.34 -18.38 4.04
C SER A 137 -15.80 -18.04 3.71
N GLN A 138 -16.03 -16.95 2.97
CA GLN A 138 -17.38 -16.52 2.58
C GLN A 138 -17.97 -17.37 1.46
N PHE A 139 -17.17 -17.76 0.47
CA PHE A 139 -17.69 -18.38 -0.75
C PHE A 139 -17.47 -19.89 -0.84
N MET A 140 -16.35 -20.39 -0.30
CA MET A 140 -15.96 -21.80 -0.42
C MET A 140 -16.33 -22.60 0.84
N ASP A 141 -16.05 -22.07 2.03
CA ASP A 141 -16.32 -22.80 3.29
C ASP A 141 -17.80 -22.75 3.69
N ASN A 142 -18.51 -21.67 3.37
CA ASN A 142 -19.93 -21.45 3.71
C ASN A 142 -20.92 -21.86 2.60
N ASP A 143 -20.55 -22.71 1.65
CA ASP A 143 -21.40 -23.21 0.55
C ASP A 143 -22.01 -22.16 -0.40
N ALA A 144 -21.69 -20.87 -0.29
CA ALA A 144 -22.25 -19.83 -1.17
C ALA A 144 -21.83 -19.99 -2.65
N ALA A 145 -20.76 -20.75 -2.93
CA ALA A 145 -20.32 -21.15 -4.26
C ALA A 145 -20.80 -22.55 -4.71
N LYS A 146 -21.50 -23.34 -3.87
CA LYS A 146 -21.91 -24.71 -4.23
C LYS A 146 -23.18 -24.82 -5.07
N ASP A 147 -23.84 -23.72 -5.37
CA ASP A 147 -24.86 -23.74 -6.42
C ASP A 147 -24.16 -23.91 -7.77
N LEU A 148 -24.13 -25.16 -8.24
CA LEU A 148 -23.58 -25.56 -9.53
C LEU A 148 -24.13 -24.67 -10.67
N ASN A 149 -25.38 -24.22 -10.59
CA ASN A 149 -25.95 -23.34 -11.61
C ASN A 149 -25.27 -21.97 -11.59
N LYS A 150 -25.00 -21.42 -10.40
CA LYS A 150 -24.27 -20.16 -10.25
C LYS A 150 -22.83 -20.27 -10.73
N LEU A 151 -22.13 -21.38 -10.43
CA LEU A 151 -20.78 -21.66 -10.92
C LEU A 151 -20.72 -21.77 -12.45
N LEU A 152 -21.75 -22.35 -13.06
CA LEU A 152 -21.86 -22.49 -14.51
C LEU A 152 -22.44 -21.24 -15.21
N GLY A 153 -22.63 -20.13 -14.48
CA GLY A 153 -23.20 -18.89 -15.03
C GLY A 153 -24.67 -19.02 -15.46
N GLN A 154 -25.35 -20.08 -15.05
CA GLN A 154 -26.76 -20.31 -15.35
C GLN A 154 -27.62 -19.47 -14.40
N LYS A 155 -28.60 -18.75 -14.96
CA LYS A 155 -29.54 -17.96 -14.16
C LYS A 155 -30.30 -18.90 -13.22
N THR A 156 -30.13 -18.71 -11.92
CA THR A 156 -30.94 -19.40 -10.91
C THR A 156 -32.39 -18.95 -11.06
N LYS A 157 -33.32 -19.91 -11.09
CA LYS A 157 -34.74 -19.69 -11.43
C LYS A 157 -35.55 -18.80 -10.46
N ASN A 158 -34.92 -18.22 -9.43
CA ASN A 158 -35.59 -17.47 -8.37
C ASN A 158 -34.97 -16.08 -8.12
N SER A 159 -34.64 -15.34 -9.17
CA SER A 159 -34.45 -13.88 -9.05
C SER A 159 -35.76 -13.19 -9.35
N VAL A 160 -36.55 -12.91 -8.29
CA VAL A 160 -37.62 -11.91 -8.31
C VAL A 160 -37.00 -10.54 -8.11
#